data_AF-A0A174TPL3-F1
#
_entry.id   AF-A0A174TPL3-F1
#
_cell.length_a   1.000
_cell.length_b   1.000
_cell.length_c   1.000
_cell.angle_alpha   90.00
_cell.angle_beta   90.00
_cell.angle_gamma   90.00
#
_symmetry.space_group_name_H-M   'P 1'
#
loop_
_entity.id
_entity.type
_entity.pdbx_description
1 polymer ?
#
loop_
_entity_poly.entity_id
_entity_poly.type
_entity_poly.pdbx_seq_one_letter_code
_entity_poly.pdbx_strand_id
1 'polypeptide(L)'
;MKFYFTYGTDGQPFVGGWTEVEAPTARAAAFAFRTFHPDKTEGLLNCSDMYPQAVFERTEMFQEGNFGHRCRETIILRREAANT
;
A
#
# COMPACT_ATOMS: atom_id res chain seq x y z
N MET A 1 2.99 -11.05 -4.42
CA MET A 1 2.57 -10.94 -3.00
C MET A 1 1.81 -9.63 -2.85
N LYS A 2 0.90 -9.52 -1.89
CA LYS A 2 0.15 -8.27 -1.66
C LYS A 2 0.60 -7.59 -0.36
N PHE A 3 0.74 -6.27 -0.44
CA PHE A 3 1.11 -5.38 0.66
C PHE A 3 0.07 -4.27 0.78
N TYR A 4 -0.19 -3.82 2.00
CA TYR A 4 -1.27 -2.87 2.31
C TYR A 4 -0.66 -1.65 2.98
N PHE A 5 -0.84 -0.48 2.38
CA PHE A 5 -0.32 0.80 2.85
C PHE A 5 -1.50 1.60 3.40
N THR A 6 -1.62 1.66 4.73
CA THR A 6 -2.79 2.25 5.39
C THR A 6 -2.68 3.76 5.51
N TYR A 7 -3.81 4.42 5.70
CA TYR A 7 -3.88 5.88 5.86
C TYR A 7 -4.52 6.29 7.17
N GLY A 8 -4.04 7.40 7.72
CA GLY A 8 -4.61 8.05 8.90
C GLY A 8 -5.70 9.02 8.47
N THR A 9 -5.88 10.06 9.26
CA THR A 9 -6.91 11.08 9.02
C THR A 9 -6.39 12.36 8.39
N ASP A 10 -5.07 12.53 8.26
CA ASP A 10 -4.47 13.74 7.68
C ASP A 10 -3.06 13.48 7.13
N GLY A 11 -2.70 14.23 6.10
CA GLY A 11 -1.35 14.27 5.57
C GLY A 11 -0.93 13.08 4.69
N GLN A 12 -1.70 12.00 4.56
CA GLN A 12 -1.45 10.94 3.57
C GLN A 12 -2.19 11.20 2.24
N PRO A 13 -1.94 10.44 1.15
CA PRO A 13 -2.61 10.62 -0.15
C PRO A 13 -4.13 10.52 -0.09
N PHE A 14 -4.65 9.75 0.86
CA PHE A 14 -6.08 9.63 1.14
C PHE A 14 -6.32 9.73 2.65
N VAL A 15 -7.54 10.10 3.04
CA VAL A 15 -8.04 10.00 4.42
C VAL A 15 -8.61 8.60 4.61
N GLY A 16 -8.04 7.77 5.50
CA GLY A 16 -8.50 6.41 5.75
C GLY A 16 -8.39 5.46 4.56
N GLY A 17 -8.68 4.18 4.82
CA GLY A 17 -8.50 3.11 3.85
C GLY A 17 -7.04 2.70 3.68
N TRP A 18 -6.72 2.14 2.52
CA TRP A 18 -5.37 1.70 2.15
C TRP A 18 -5.18 1.61 0.64
N THR A 19 -3.92 1.64 0.21
CA THR A 19 -3.51 1.17 -1.13
C THR A 19 -3.05 -0.28 -1.06
N GLU A 20 -3.51 -1.08 -2.01
CA GLU A 20 -3.01 -2.44 -2.22
C GLU A 20 -1.87 -2.42 -3.24
N VAL A 21 -0.72 -3.00 -2.91
CA VAL A 21 0.42 -3.12 -3.82
C VAL A 21 0.76 -4.58 -4.05
N GLU A 22 0.64 -5.04 -5.29
CA GLU A 22 1.08 -6.36 -5.71
C GLU A 22 2.51 -6.29 -6.25
N ALA A 23 3.43 -6.91 -5.52
CA ALA A 23 4.85 -6.89 -5.82
C ALA A 23 5.54 -8.19 -5.37
N PRO A 24 6.75 -8.50 -5.89
CA PRO A 24 7.49 -9.70 -5.49
C PRO A 24 8.12 -9.60 -4.09
N THR A 25 8.36 -8.38 -3.57
CA THR A 25 8.96 -8.16 -2.24
C THR A 25 8.43 -6.89 -1.59
N ALA A 26 8.57 -6.76 -0.26
CA ALA A 26 8.20 -5.54 0.47
C ALA A 26 8.98 -4.31 -0.01
N ARG A 27 10.28 -4.47 -0.33
CA ARG A 27 11.10 -3.40 -0.90
C ARG A 27 10.59 -2.97 -2.27
N ALA A 28 10.20 -3.91 -3.13
CA ALA A 28 9.62 -3.60 -4.43
C ALA A 28 8.24 -2.93 -4.28
N ALA A 29 7.43 -3.35 -3.30
CA ALA A 29 6.16 -2.71 -2.99
C ALA A 29 6.35 -1.25 -2.54
N ALA A 30 7.27 -1.01 -1.61
CA ALA A 30 7.59 0.33 -1.12
C ALA A 30 8.12 1.24 -2.24
N PHE A 31 8.94 0.70 -3.15
CA PHE A 31 9.40 1.44 -4.32
C PHE A 31 8.24 1.77 -5.27
N ALA A 32 7.39 0.79 -5.58
CA ALA A 32 6.23 1.01 -6.46
C ALA A 32 5.25 2.03 -5.86
N PHE A 33 4.99 1.95 -4.56
CA PHE A 33 4.15 2.92 -3.84
C PHE A 33 4.72 4.34 -3.94
N ARG A 34 6.02 4.52 -3.69
CA ARG A 34 6.71 5.84 -3.79
C ARG A 34 6.60 6.50 -5.15
N THR A 35 6.55 5.72 -6.22
CA THR A 35 6.41 6.26 -7.58
C THR A 35 5.11 7.05 -7.77
N PHE A 36 4.04 6.66 -7.07
CA PHE A 36 2.73 7.33 -7.15
C PHE A 36 2.45 8.23 -5.95
N HIS A 37 3.01 7.89 -4.79
CA HIS A 37 2.86 8.62 -3.52
C HIS A 37 4.24 8.97 -2.95
N PRO A 38 4.89 10.03 -3.46
CA PRO A 38 6.22 10.42 -3.02
C PRO A 38 6.29 10.70 -1.51
N ASP A 39 7.47 10.44 -0.94
CA ASP A 39 7.79 10.74 0.45
C ASP A 39 7.57 12.24 0.74
N LYS A 40 6.83 12.54 1.82
CA LYS A 40 6.74 13.91 2.34
C LYS A 40 7.93 14.29 3.21
N THR A 41 8.48 13.29 3.89
CA THR A 41 9.71 13.37 4.67
C THR A 41 10.66 12.33 4.10
N GLU A 42 11.86 12.75 3.71
CA GLU A 42 12.83 11.89 3.01
C GLU A 42 13.05 10.55 3.74
N GLY A 43 12.84 9.45 3.02
CA GLY A 43 13.02 8.09 3.54
C GLY A 43 11.79 7.52 4.25
N LEU A 44 10.75 8.32 4.50
CA LEU A 44 9.49 7.89 5.11
C LEU A 44 8.38 7.78 4.07
N LEU A 45 7.83 6.57 3.93
CA LEU A 45 6.69 6.31 3.08
C LEU A 45 5.52 7.21 3.48
N ASN A 46 4.84 7.78 2.49
CA ASN A 46 3.66 8.62 2.68
C ASN A 46 2.39 7.78 2.99
N CYS A 47 2.45 7.00 4.06
CA CYS A 47 1.38 6.16 4.61
C CYS A 47 1.50 6.11 6.14
N SER A 48 0.48 5.62 6.83
CA SER A 48 0.55 5.38 8.28
C SER A 48 1.40 4.16 8.61
N ASP A 49 1.18 3.04 7.90
CA ASP A 49 1.95 1.82 8.09
C ASP A 49 1.86 0.91 6.85
N MET A 50 2.76 -0.06 6.73
CA MET A 50 2.82 -1.04 5.64
C MET A 50 2.77 -2.46 6.21
N TYR A 51 1.76 -3.22 5.79
CA TYR A 51 1.56 -4.61 6.24
C TYR A 51 1.69 -5.60 5.08
N PRO A 52 2.33 -6.77 5.29
CA PRO A 52 2.13 -7.91 4.41
C PRO A 52 0.71 -8.47 4.57
N GLN A 53 0.15 -9.05 3.50
CA GLN A 53 -1.22 -9.57 3.45
C GLN A 53 -1.61 -10.44 4.66
N ALA A 54 -0.78 -11.42 5.00
CA ALA A 54 -1.07 -12.36 6.08
C ALA A 54 -1.25 -11.71 7.47
N VAL A 55 -0.70 -10.51 7.66
CA VAL A 55 -0.86 -9.70 8.87
C VAL A 55 -2.08 -8.80 8.73
N PHE A 56 -2.20 -8.08 7.60
CA PHE A 56 -3.26 -7.09 7.42
C PHE A 56 -4.66 -7.69 7.46
N GLU A 57 -4.87 -8.85 6.84
CA GLU A 57 -6.18 -9.51 6.77
C GLU A 57 -6.75 -9.92 8.14
N ARG A 58 -5.90 -9.93 9.18
CA ARG A 58 -6.29 -10.22 10.57
C ARG A 58 -6.68 -8.99 11.38
N THR A 59 -6.51 -7.79 10.81
CA THR A 59 -6.79 -6.52 11.51
C THR A 59 -8.26 -6.13 11.37
N GLU A 60 -8.78 -5.37 12.33
CA GLU A 60 -10.12 -4.75 12.21
C GLU A 60 -10.19 -3.79 11.02
N MET A 61 -9.07 -3.15 10.65
CA MET A 61 -9.00 -2.33 9.44
C MET A 61 -9.41 -3.09 8.18
N PHE A 62 -8.95 -4.34 8.02
CA PHE A 62 -9.35 -5.16 6.88
C PHE A 62 -10.81 -5.62 6.98
N GLN A 63 -11.26 -6.02 8.19
CA GLN A 63 -12.60 -6.57 8.40
C GLN A 63 -13.68 -5.49 8.29
N GLU A 64 -13.52 -4.36 8.98
CA GLU A 64 -14.52 -3.30 9.12
C GLU A 64 -14.24 -2.09 8.23
N GLY A 65 -13.01 -1.95 7.75
CA GLY A 65 -12.52 -0.74 7.10
C GLY A 65 -11.69 0.11 8.04
N ASN A 66 -10.95 1.07 7.47
CA ASN A 66 -10.07 1.99 8.18
C ASN A 66 -10.60 3.42 8.02
N PHE A 67 -11.08 4.02 9.10
CA PHE A 67 -11.75 5.34 9.11
C PHE A 67 -12.89 5.45 8.08
N GLY A 68 -13.73 4.43 7.96
CA GLY A 68 -14.89 4.41 7.04
C GLY A 68 -14.55 4.12 5.58
N HIS A 69 -13.31 3.76 5.28
CA HIS A 69 -12.84 3.49 3.93
C HIS A 69 -12.11 2.14 3.84
N ARG A 70 -12.06 1.57 2.63
CA ARG A 70 -11.36 0.31 2.34
C ARG A 70 -10.24 0.54 1.33
N CYS A 71 -10.04 -0.38 0.39
CA CYS A 71 -9.11 -0.21 -0.73
C CYS A 71 -9.44 1.08 -1.50
N ARG A 72 -8.46 2.00 -1.55
CA ARG A 72 -8.52 3.26 -2.29
C ARG A 72 -8.06 3.09 -3.73
N GLU A 73 -7.10 2.20 -3.94
CA GLU A 73 -6.48 1.92 -5.22
C GLU A 73 -5.62 0.65 -5.14
N THR A 74 -5.26 0.12 -6.31
CA THR A 74 -4.35 -1.02 -6.44
C THR A 74 -3.21 -0.67 -7.41
N ILE A 75 -1.97 -0.88 -6.98
CA ILE A 75 -0.76 -0.76 -7.79
C ILE A 75 -0.24 -2.18 -8.05
N ILE A 76 -0.04 -2.55 -9.31
CA ILE A 76 0.42 -3.90 -9.68
C ILE A 76 1.73 -3.78 -10.46
N LEU A 77 2.82 -4.33 -9.90
CA LEU A 77 4.11 -4.42 -10.58
C LEU A 77 4.23 -5.78 -11.28
N ARG A 78 4.26 -5.78 -12.60
CA ARG A 78 4.45 -6.98 -13.44
C ARG A 78 5.73 -6.89 -14.24
N ARG A 79 6.41 -8.03 -14.37
CA ARG A 79 7.51 -8.24 -15.31
C ARG A 79 7.12 -9.42 -16.18
N GLU A 80 7.07 -9.20 -17.48
CA GLU A 80 6.81 -10.21 -18.49
C GLU A 80 8.08 -10.42 -19.31
N ALA A 81 8.42 -11.68 -19.60
CA ALA A 81 9.50 -11.99 -20.53
C ALA A 81 8.92 -11.90 -21.95
N ALA A 82 9.67 -11.28 -22.86
CA ALA A 82 9.32 -11.33 -24.27
C ALA A 82 9.54 -12.76 -24.78
N ASN A 83 8.52 -13.33 -25.44
CA ASN A 83 8.70 -14.57 -26.21
C ASN A 83 9.35 -14.18 -27.54
N THR A 84 10.67 -14.29 -27.61
CA THR A 84 11.44 -14.30 -28.88
C THR A 84 11.58 -15.72 -29.41
#